data_AF-A0A2W0C8I4-F1
#
_entry.id   AF-A0A2W0C8I4-F1
#
_cell.length_a   1.000
_cell.length_b   1.000
_cell.length_c   1.000
_cell.angle_alpha   90.00
_cell.angle_beta   90.00
_cell.angle_gamma   90.00
#
_symmetry.space_group_name_H-M   'P 1'
#
loop_
_entity.id
_entity.type
_entity.pdbx_description
1 polymer ?
#
loop_
_entity_poly.entity_id
_entity_poly.type
_entity_poly.pdbx_seq_one_letter_code
_entity_poly.pdbx_strand_id
1 'polypeptide(L)'
;MKKLYPTLGVLCLLYPVMAMVLYIAHSQTPNEIDYSGVKIDNSLNDWLMTTIYDNLVNGGAVALFVAASAACFYMSFRNRYQY
;
A
#
# COMPACT_ATOMS: atom_id res chain seq x y z
N MET A 1 -20.03 -3.35 21.25
CA MET A 1 -19.27 -2.73 20.14
C MET A 1 -17.76 -2.48 20.44
N LYS A 2 -17.21 -2.86 21.61
CA LYS A 2 -15.81 -2.55 22.00
C LYS A 2 -14.70 -3.20 21.13
N LYS A 3 -15.02 -4.21 20.31
CA LYS A 3 -14.04 -4.92 19.45
C LYS A 3 -13.95 -4.39 18.01
N LEU A 4 -14.83 -3.48 17.58
CA LEU A 4 -14.91 -3.08 16.17
C LEU A 4 -13.81 -2.09 15.76
N TYR A 5 -13.48 -1.15 16.65
CA TYR A 5 -12.46 -0.11 16.43
C TYR A 5 -11.05 -0.65 16.13
N PRO A 6 -10.51 -1.65 16.86
CA PRO A 6 -9.21 -2.22 16.51
C PRO A 6 -9.25 -2.97 15.18
N THR A 7 -10.34 -3.66 14.86
CA THR A 7 -10.48 -4.35 13.56
C THR A 7 -10.52 -3.37 12.40
N LEU A 8 -11.23 -2.23 12.55
CA LEU A 8 -11.25 -1.15 11.56
C LEU A 8 -9.87 -0.49 11.40
N GLY A 9 -9.14 -0.27 12.50
CA GLY A 9 -7.77 0.26 12.45
C GLY A 9 -6.81 -0.65 11.67
N VAL A 10 -6.92 -1.97 11.85
CA VAL A 10 -6.15 -2.96 11.07
C VAL A 10 -6.58 -2.99 9.60
N LEU A 11 -7.89 -2.92 9.32
CA LEU A 11 -8.41 -2.83 7.95
C LEU A 11 -7.88 -1.58 7.22
N CYS A 12 -7.81 -0.44 7.90
CA CYS A 12 -7.24 0.79 7.32
C CYS A 12 -5.73 0.66 7.01
N LEU A 13 -4.99 -0.22 7.69
CA LEU A 13 -3.57 -0.45 7.43
C LEU A 13 -3.30 -1.36 6.23
N LEU A 14 -4.30 -2.12 5.75
CA LEU A 14 -4.12 -2.99 4.59
C LEU A 14 -3.73 -2.20 3.34
N TYR A 15 -4.34 -1.04 3.11
CA TYR A 15 -4.05 -0.23 1.92
C TYR A 15 -2.60 0.29 1.90
N PRO A 16 -2.06 0.92 2.98
CA PRO A 16 -0.64 1.26 3.07
C PRO A 16 0.30 0.07 2.87
N VAL A 17 -0.04 -1.10 3.42
CA VAL A 17 0.79 -2.32 3.27
C VAL A 17 0.79 -2.80 1.81
N MET A 18 -0.36 -2.82 1.13
CA MET A 18 -0.41 -3.16 -0.29
C MET A 18 0.36 -2.14 -1.14
N ALA A 19 0.23 -0.85 -0.85
CA ALA A 19 0.96 0.20 -1.56
C ALA A 19 2.49 0.04 -1.40
N MET A 20 2.95 -0.33 -0.21
CA MET A 20 4.36 -0.63 0.05
C MET A 20 4.84 -1.86 -0.72
N VAL A 21 4.05 -2.94 -0.76
CA VAL A 21 4.40 -4.16 -1.53
C VAL A 21 4.50 -3.84 -3.02
N LEU A 22 3.57 -3.08 -3.58
CA LEU A 22 3.59 -2.65 -4.97
C LEU A 22 4.79 -1.74 -5.27
N TYR A 23 5.16 -0.84 -4.36
CA TYR A 23 6.37 -0.02 -4.49
C TYR A 23 7.65 -0.85 -4.52
N ILE A 24 7.77 -1.83 -3.61
CA ILE A 24 8.93 -2.72 -3.58
C ILE A 24 9.00 -3.53 -4.88
N ALA A 25 7.88 -4.13 -5.30
CA ALA A 25 7.81 -4.88 -6.55
C ALA A 25 8.23 -4.03 -7.76
N HIS A 26 7.70 -2.81 -7.88
CA HIS A 26 8.09 -1.88 -8.95
C HIS A 26 9.59 -1.52 -8.88
N SER A 27 10.12 -1.21 -7.69
CA SER A 27 11.52 -0.84 -7.50
C SER A 27 12.52 -1.98 -7.72
N GLN A 28 12.09 -3.22 -7.53
CA GLN A 28 12.92 -4.42 -7.68
C GLN A 28 12.79 -5.06 -9.06
N THR A 29 11.91 -4.57 -9.92
CA THR A 29 11.78 -5.07 -11.29
C THR A 29 13.07 -4.71 -12.03
N PRO A 30 13.96 -5.68 -12.32
CA PRO A 30 15.22 -5.39 -12.99
C PRO A 30 14.91 -4.97 -14.42
N ASN A 31 15.64 -3.99 -14.96
CA ASN A 31 15.69 -3.81 -16.40
C ASN A 31 16.35 -5.08 -16.98
N GLU A 32 15.54 -6.03 -17.47
CA GLU A 32 16.04 -7.25 -18.08
C GLU A 32 16.73 -6.89 -19.40
N ILE A 33 18.06 -6.78 -19.33
CA ILE A 33 18.92 -6.69 -20.50
C ILE A 33 19.22 -8.14 -20.92
N ASP A 34 18.77 -8.54 -22.10
CA ASP A 34 18.96 -9.90 -22.59
C ASP A 34 20.45 -10.22 -22.77
N TYR A 35 20.85 -11.50 -22.69
CA TYR A 35 22.25 -11.95 -22.86
C TYR A 35 22.85 -11.58 -24.23
N SER A 36 22.01 -11.17 -25.18
CA SER A 36 22.36 -10.72 -26.54
C SER A 36 22.55 -9.19 -26.67
N GLY A 37 22.30 -8.41 -25.61
CA GLY A 37 22.30 -6.95 -25.66
C GLY A 37 21.09 -6.34 -26.39
N VAL A 38 20.14 -7.17 -26.82
CA VAL A 38 18.86 -6.73 -27.38
C VAL A 38 17.90 -6.46 -26.22
N LYS A 39 17.22 -5.32 -26.23
CA LYS A 39 16.16 -5.05 -25.23
C LYS A 39 15.03 -6.06 -25.47
N ILE A 40 14.78 -6.93 -24.48
CA ILE A 40 13.54 -7.71 -24.46
C ILE A 40 12.39 -6.70 -24.44
N ASP A 41 11.48 -6.78 -25.41
CA ASP A 41 10.34 -5.88 -25.48
C ASP A 41 9.31 -6.24 -24.40
N ASN A 42 9.64 -5.89 -23.17
CA ASN A 42 8.76 -5.99 -22.00
C ASN A 42 7.91 -4.72 -21.84
N SER A 43 7.79 -3.88 -22.88
CA SER A 43 7.09 -2.59 -22.83
C SER A 43 5.63 -2.70 -22.39
N LEU A 44 4.95 -3.79 -22.75
CA LEU A 44 3.58 -4.07 -22.31
C LEU A 44 3.51 -4.35 -20.79
N ASN A 45 4.47 -5.12 -20.27
CA ASN A 45 4.54 -5.46 -18.85
C ASN A 45 4.93 -4.23 -18.01
N ASP A 46 5.89 -3.45 -18.49
CA ASP A 46 6.31 -2.20 -17.85
C ASP A 46 5.17 -1.17 -17.86
N TRP A 47 4.44 -1.05 -18.96
CA TRP A 47 3.27 -0.17 -19.03
C TRP A 47 2.16 -0.62 -18.07
N LEU A 48 1.89 -1.92 -17.99
CA LEU A 48 0.88 -2.47 -17.08
C LEU A 48 1.27 -2.23 -15.61
N MET A 49 2.51 -2.56 -15.23
CA MET A 49 3.01 -2.37 -13.87
C MET A 49 3.04 -0.91 -13.46
N THR A 50 3.45 -0.02 -14.36
CA THR A 50 3.48 1.42 -14.10
C THR A 50 2.05 1.99 -13.99
N THR A 51 1.14 1.57 -14.85
CA THR A 51 -0.28 2.01 -14.80
C THR A 51 -0.99 1.52 -13.52
N ILE A 52 -0.70 0.29 -13.09
CA ILE A 52 -1.20 -0.28 -11.83
C ILE A 52 -0.64 0.52 -10.65
N TYR A 53 0.67 0.81 -10.67
CA TYR A 53 1.32 1.60 -9.63
C TYR A 53 0.73 3.02 -9.53
N ASP A 54 0.63 3.75 -10.65
CA ASP A 54 0.14 5.13 -10.66
C ASP A 54 -1.32 5.26 -10.21
N ASN A 55 -2.17 4.26 -10.52
CA ASN A 55 -3.58 4.30 -10.13
C ASN A 55 -3.85 3.76 -8.71
N LEU A 56 -3.07 2.77 -8.24
CA LEU A 56 -3.31 2.13 -6.94
C LEU A 56 -2.46 2.69 -5.82
N VAL A 57 -1.27 3.23 -6.13
CA VAL A 57 -0.33 3.80 -5.14
C VAL A 57 -0.47 5.32 -5.15
N ASN A 58 -1.50 5.82 -4.48
CA ASN A 58 -1.68 7.25 -4.26
C ASN A 58 -1.16 7.63 -2.87
N GLY A 59 -0.06 8.38 -2.80
CA GLY A 59 0.53 8.83 -1.54
C GLY A 59 -0.44 9.60 -0.64
N GLY A 60 -1.38 10.35 -1.22
CA GLY A 60 -2.43 11.05 -0.47
C GLY A 60 -3.42 10.08 0.18
N ALA A 61 -3.84 9.03 -0.53
CA ALA A 61 -4.70 8.00 0.02
C ALA A 61 -3.98 7.22 1.14
N VAL A 62 -2.69 6.90 0.96
CA VAL A 62 -1.89 6.23 2.01
C VAL A 62 -1.85 7.06 3.29
N ALA A 63 -1.58 8.37 3.19
CA ALA A 63 -1.57 9.27 4.34
C ALA A 63 -2.93 9.33 5.06
N LEU A 64 -4.03 9.39 4.29
CA LEU A 64 -5.39 9.38 4.84
C LEU A 64 -5.72 8.08 5.59
N PHE A 65 -5.35 6.92 5.02
CA PHE A 65 -5.61 5.62 5.64
C PHE A 65 -4.76 5.40 6.92
N VAL A 66 -3.51 5.89 6.94
CA VAL A 66 -2.67 5.88 8.15
C VAL A 66 -3.26 6.78 9.24
N ALA A 67 -3.69 8.00 8.89
CA ALA A 67 -4.33 8.92 9.84
C ALA A 67 -5.66 8.36 10.38
N ALA A 68 -6.49 7.77 9.53
CA ALA A 68 -7.73 7.10 9.92
C ALA A 68 -7.47 5.92 10.86
N SER A 69 -6.44 5.10 10.58
CA SER A 69 -6.03 4.01 11.46
C SER A 69 -5.61 4.53 12.84
N ALA A 70 -4.76 5.56 12.90
CA ALA A 70 -4.34 6.19 14.15
C ALA A 70 -5.52 6.73 14.96
N ALA A 71 -6.50 7.37 14.31
CA ALA A 71 -7.72 7.85 14.95
C ALA A 71 -8.58 6.70 15.51
N CYS A 72 -8.76 5.60 14.76
CA CYS A 72 -9.50 4.42 15.23
C CYS A 72 -8.82 3.74 16.42
N PHE A 73 -7.49 3.61 16.40
CA PHE A 73 -6.72 3.08 17.52
C PHE A 73 -6.80 4.00 18.74
N TYR A 74 -6.65 5.31 18.56
CA TYR A 74 -6.77 6.29 19.64
C TYR A 74 -8.14 6.23 20.32
N MET A 75 -9.24 6.17 19.55
CA MET A 75 -10.59 5.99 20.11
C MET A 75 -10.73 4.65 20.85
N SER A 76 -10.13 3.58 20.34
CA SER A 76 -10.11 2.28 21.01
C SER A 76 -9.38 2.34 22.36
N PHE A 77 -8.27 3.07 22.47
CA PHE A 77 -7.55 3.27 23.73
C PHE A 77 -8.34 4.16 24.69
N ARG A 78 -8.85 5.32 24.24
CA ARG A 78 -9.66 6.23 25.08
C ARG A 78 -10.88 5.52 25.69
N ASN A 79 -11.57 4.68 24.93
CA ASN A 79 -12.72 3.91 25.42
C ASN A 79 -12.34 2.80 26.44
N ARG A 80 -11.07 2.40 26.53
CA ARG A 80 -10.62 1.45 27.57
C ARG A 80 -10.33 2.12 28.91
N TYR A 81 -9.91 3.39 28.91
CA TYR A 81 -9.54 4.13 30.14
C TYR A 81 -10.71 4.85 30.82
N GLN A 82 -11.93 4.76 30.28
CA GLN A 82 -13.15 5.27 30.93
C GLN A 82 -13.82 4.26 31.89
N TYR A 83 -13.13 3.17 32.23
CA TYR A 83 -13.56 2.18 33.22
C TYR A 83 -12.50 2.03 34.32
#